data_AF-W2W5D4-F1
#
_entry.id   AF-W2W5D4-F1
#
_cell.length_a   1.000
_cell.length_b   1.000
_cell.length_c   1.000
_cell.angle_alpha   90.00
_cell.angle_beta   90.00
_cell.angle_gamma   90.00
#
_symmetry.space_group_name_H-M   'P 1'
#
loop_
_entity.id
_entity.type
_entity.pdbx_description
1 polymer ?
#
loop_
_entity_poly.entity_id
_entity_poly.type
_entity_poly.pdbx_seq_one_letter_code
_entity_poly.pdbx_strand_id
1 'polypeptide(L)'
;MPKRVSWEERATNVDAAAADAVLETLKTFDIDKSQTMACTICPEAEHKMRYRLLVCSCQACCEATTLECAWRGKIVTCLETEHASIFEYGTHNTMATALTRKKLTSTQKAYCRELADNHLRPMRIRHALSRKFGTPLDDLPTLKTVQNF
;
A
#
# COMPACT_ATOMS: atom_id res chain seq x y z
N MET A 1 -7.51 -23.59 -16.33
CA MET A 1 -7.63 -23.23 -14.90
C MET A 1 -6.67 -22.10 -14.59
N PRO A 2 -7.05 -21.06 -13.83
CA PRO A 2 -6.11 -20.03 -13.40
C PRO A 2 -4.96 -20.68 -12.63
N LYS A 3 -3.71 -20.34 -12.97
CA LYS A 3 -2.53 -20.86 -12.26
C LYS A 3 -2.63 -20.46 -10.78
N ARG A 4 -2.54 -21.43 -9.87
CA ARG A 4 -2.43 -21.12 -8.43
C ARG A 4 -1.05 -20.52 -8.19
N VAL A 5 -1.04 -19.25 -7.82
CA VAL A 5 0.17 -18.55 -7.39
C VAL A 5 0.44 -18.94 -5.93
N SER A 6 1.63 -19.47 -5.66
CA SER A 6 2.08 -19.80 -4.30
C SER A 6 2.56 -18.51 -3.60
N TRP A 7 1.64 -17.85 -2.92
CA TRP A 7 1.94 -16.64 -2.15
C TRP A 7 2.76 -16.97 -0.91
N GLU A 8 3.87 -16.28 -0.71
CA GLU A 8 4.68 -16.32 0.51
C GLU A 8 4.12 -15.32 1.53
N GLU A 9 3.96 -15.73 2.78
CA GLU A 9 3.44 -14.86 3.84
C GLU A 9 4.54 -13.94 4.37
N ARG A 10 4.27 -12.63 4.41
CA ARG A 10 5.14 -11.66 5.09
C ARG A 10 4.60 -11.19 6.42
N ALA A 11 3.29 -11.04 6.51
CA ALA A 11 2.60 -10.75 7.75
C ALA A 11 1.17 -11.25 7.64
N THR A 12 0.63 -11.79 8.72
CA THR A 12 -0.71 -12.39 8.71
C THR A 12 -1.51 -11.85 9.88
N ASN A 13 -2.66 -11.24 9.59
CA ASN A 13 -3.58 -10.67 10.56
C ASN A 13 -2.92 -9.74 11.59
N VAL A 14 -2.15 -8.78 11.10
CA VAL A 14 -1.50 -7.76 11.93
C VAL A 14 -2.31 -6.47 11.92
N ASP A 15 -2.17 -5.65 12.96
CA ASP A 15 -2.81 -4.33 12.99
C ASP A 15 -2.28 -3.38 11.89
N ALA A 16 -2.94 -2.24 11.72
CA ALA A 16 -2.60 -1.28 10.68
C ALA A 16 -1.17 -0.71 10.79
N ALA A 17 -0.66 -0.52 12.01
CA ALA A 17 0.67 0.05 12.23
C ALA A 17 1.77 -0.96 11.90
N ALA A 18 1.59 -2.22 12.32
CA ALA A 18 2.47 -3.32 11.98
C ALA A 18 2.43 -3.62 10.47
N ALA A 19 1.26 -3.58 9.84
CA ALA A 19 1.12 -3.70 8.40
C ALA A 19 1.88 -2.58 7.66
N ASP A 20 1.72 -1.34 8.09
CA ASP A 20 2.43 -0.18 7.53
C ASP A 20 3.95 -0.35 7.64
N ALA A 21 4.45 -0.78 8.81
CA ALA A 21 5.88 -1.04 9.01
C ALA A 21 6.42 -2.10 8.03
N VAL A 22 5.67 -3.19 7.81
CA VAL A 22 6.06 -4.21 6.82
C VAL A 22 6.09 -3.60 5.41
N LEU A 23 5.07 -2.83 5.02
CA LEU A 23 5.01 -2.17 3.70
C LEU A 23 6.12 -1.13 3.50
N GLU A 24 6.65 -0.55 4.57
CA GLU A 24 7.80 0.36 4.53
C GLU A 24 9.11 -0.37 4.22
N THR A 25 9.25 -1.64 4.65
CA THR A 25 10.42 -2.46 4.30
C THR A 25 10.45 -2.91 2.85
N LEU A 26 9.29 -2.94 2.18
CA LEU A 26 9.17 -3.34 0.78
C LEU A 26 9.72 -2.26 -0.16
N LYS A 27 10.29 -2.71 -1.29
CA LYS A 27 10.65 -1.81 -2.40
C LYS A 27 9.45 -1.00 -2.87
N THR A 28 9.70 0.10 -3.58
CA THR A 28 8.62 0.89 -4.15
C THR A 28 7.73 0.02 -5.05
N PHE A 29 6.43 0.15 -4.83
CA PHE A 29 5.40 -0.59 -5.52
C PHE A 29 4.25 0.35 -5.85
N ASP A 30 3.49 -0.03 -6.86
CA ASP A 30 2.20 0.57 -7.21
C ASP A 30 1.08 -0.45 -6.99
N ILE A 31 -0.13 0.04 -6.75
CA ILE A 31 -1.34 -0.79 -6.67
C ILE A 31 -1.84 -1.01 -8.10
N ASP A 32 -1.78 -2.26 -8.55
CA ASP A 32 -2.26 -2.70 -9.86
C ASP A 32 -3.78 -2.95 -9.86
N LYS A 33 -4.26 -3.60 -8.79
CA LYS A 33 -5.68 -3.90 -8.61
C LYS A 33 -6.11 -3.55 -7.20
N SER A 34 -7.31 -2.98 -7.05
CA SER A 34 -7.95 -2.74 -5.75
C SER A 34 -9.44 -3.06 -5.87
N GLN A 35 -9.93 -4.01 -5.07
CA GLN A 35 -11.34 -4.40 -5.04
C GLN A 35 -11.78 -4.73 -3.61
N THR A 36 -13.08 -4.64 -3.35
CA THR A 36 -13.66 -5.11 -2.09
C THR A 36 -14.20 -6.54 -2.24
N MET A 37 -14.07 -7.35 -1.19
CA MET A 37 -14.62 -8.71 -1.13
C MET A 37 -15.09 -9.04 0.29
N ALA A 38 -15.75 -10.19 0.47
CA ALA A 38 -16.13 -10.68 1.79
C ALA A 38 -14.90 -10.81 2.69
N CYS A 39 -14.99 -10.40 3.95
CA CYS A 39 -13.87 -10.46 4.87
C CYS A 39 -13.55 -11.91 5.25
N THR A 40 -12.29 -12.31 5.07
CA THR A 40 -11.79 -13.61 5.52
C THR A 40 -10.97 -13.51 6.81
N ILE A 41 -10.72 -12.29 7.31
CA ILE A 41 -10.02 -12.05 8.58
C ILE A 41 -10.99 -12.20 9.75
N CYS A 42 -12.24 -11.78 9.57
CA CYS A 42 -13.31 -11.86 10.56
C CYS A 42 -14.41 -12.80 10.04
N PRO A 43 -14.26 -14.12 10.22
CA PRO A 43 -15.12 -15.12 9.58
C PRO A 43 -16.59 -15.06 10.01
N GLU A 44 -16.88 -14.47 11.17
CA GLU A 44 -18.23 -14.40 11.74
C GLU A 44 -18.94 -13.06 11.47
N ALA A 45 -18.29 -12.12 10.79
CA ALA A 45 -18.80 -10.75 10.63
C ALA A 45 -19.18 -10.41 9.18
N GLU A 46 -20.33 -9.75 8.98
CA GLU A 46 -20.85 -9.35 7.66
C GLU A 46 -20.23 -8.05 7.12
N HIS A 47 -18.92 -7.87 7.25
CA HIS A 47 -18.22 -6.72 6.68
C HIS A 47 -17.33 -7.12 5.49
N LYS A 48 -16.80 -6.10 4.82
CA LYS A 48 -15.95 -6.24 3.65
C LYS A 48 -14.47 -6.08 4.02
N MET A 49 -13.62 -6.71 3.23
CA MET A 49 -12.19 -6.44 3.20
C MET A 49 -11.80 -5.85 1.85
N ARG A 50 -10.69 -5.12 1.80
CA ARG A 50 -10.07 -4.62 0.58
C ARG A 50 -8.92 -5.53 0.17
N TYR A 51 -9.02 -6.08 -1.02
CA TYR A 51 -8.00 -6.86 -1.67
C TYR A 51 -7.23 -5.97 -2.66
N ARG A 52 -5.92 -5.91 -2.50
CA ARG A 52 -5.01 -5.13 -3.37
C ARG A 52 -3.90 -6.02 -3.92
N LEU A 53 -3.66 -5.94 -5.22
CA LEU A 53 -2.46 -6.49 -5.87
C LEU A 53 -1.46 -5.37 -6.11
N LEU A 54 -0.20 -5.66 -5.83
CA LEU A 54 0.93 -4.75 -5.96
C LEU A 54 1.85 -5.22 -7.09
N VAL A 55 2.40 -4.26 -7.80
CA VAL A 55 3.44 -4.44 -8.81
C VAL A 55 4.66 -3.64 -8.43
N CYS A 56 5.84 -4.14 -8.78
CA CYS A 56 7.08 -3.42 -8.50
C CYS A 56 7.14 -2.14 -9.33
N SER A 57 7.43 -1.01 -8.69
CA SER A 57 7.64 0.30 -9.33
C SER A 57 9.04 0.84 -9.01
N CYS A 58 9.97 -0.06 -8.66
CA CYS A 58 11.33 0.28 -8.28
C CYS A 58 12.18 0.57 -9.50
N GLN A 59 12.73 1.78 -9.57
CA GLN A 59 13.57 2.23 -10.69
C GLN A 59 14.76 1.31 -10.91
N ALA A 60 15.43 0.84 -9.84
CA ALA A 60 16.53 -0.11 -9.96
C ALA A 60 16.08 -1.44 -10.60
N CYS A 61 14.85 -1.89 -10.36
CA CYS A 61 14.32 -3.09 -11.03
C CYS A 61 13.96 -2.83 -12.50
N CYS A 62 13.51 -1.62 -12.83
CA CYS A 62 13.21 -1.20 -14.20
C CYS A 62 14.47 -1.00 -15.04
N GLU A 63 15.56 -0.51 -14.46
CA GLU A 63 16.82 -0.24 -15.18
C GLU A 63 17.65 -1.51 -15.38
N ALA A 64 17.50 -2.51 -14.52
CA ALA A 64 18.30 -3.74 -14.60
C ALA A 64 17.93 -4.65 -15.77
N THR A 65 16.74 -4.53 -16.34
CA THR A 65 16.29 -5.36 -17.46
C THR A 65 15.16 -4.69 -18.22
N THR A 66 15.02 -5.01 -19.49
CA THR A 66 13.90 -4.58 -20.33
C THR A 66 12.60 -5.33 -20.04
N LEU A 67 12.67 -6.42 -19.26
CA LEU A 67 11.51 -7.21 -18.85
C LEU A 67 10.84 -6.62 -17.61
N GLU A 68 9.52 -6.77 -17.52
CA GLU A 68 8.80 -6.41 -16.30
C GLU A 68 9.31 -7.22 -15.09
N CYS A 69 9.44 -6.53 -13.96
CA CYS A 69 9.81 -7.15 -12.70
C CYS A 69 8.79 -8.23 -12.32
N ALA A 70 9.25 -9.45 -12.06
CA ALA A 70 8.39 -10.60 -11.77
C ALA A 70 7.73 -10.52 -10.38
N TRP A 71 8.28 -9.72 -9.46
CA TRP A 71 7.73 -9.53 -8.12
C TRP A 71 6.29 -9.02 -8.15
N ARG A 72 5.44 -9.62 -7.32
CA ARG A 72 4.08 -9.21 -7.05
C ARG A 72 3.84 -9.23 -5.54
N GLY A 73 3.07 -8.25 -5.07
CA GLY A 73 2.58 -8.21 -3.70
C GLY A 73 1.07 -8.39 -3.63
N LYS A 74 0.57 -8.83 -2.50
CA LYS A 74 -0.87 -8.90 -2.20
C LYS A 74 -1.09 -8.39 -0.80
N ILE A 75 -1.99 -7.42 -0.66
CA ILE A 75 -2.45 -6.93 0.63
C ILE A 75 -3.94 -7.21 0.73
N VAL A 76 -4.34 -7.74 1.87
CA VAL A 76 -5.74 -7.91 2.23
C VAL A 76 -5.98 -7.19 3.54
N THR A 77 -6.86 -6.19 3.55
CA THR A 77 -7.11 -5.33 4.72
C THR A 77 -8.58 -5.38 5.09
N CYS A 78 -8.91 -5.73 6.33
CA CYS A 78 -10.25 -5.60 6.87
C CYS A 78 -10.67 -4.12 6.87
N LEU A 79 -11.88 -3.80 6.38
CA LEU A 79 -12.34 -2.40 6.36
C LEU A 79 -12.91 -1.92 7.70
N GLU A 80 -13.16 -2.83 8.64
CA GLU A 80 -13.70 -2.49 9.96
C GLU A 80 -12.60 -2.45 11.03
N THR A 81 -11.75 -3.48 11.09
CA THR A 81 -10.69 -3.57 12.12
C THR A 81 -9.34 -3.03 11.67
N GLU A 82 -9.22 -2.62 10.40
CA GLU A 82 -7.97 -2.23 9.73
C GLU A 82 -6.84 -3.27 9.76
N HIS A 83 -7.08 -4.48 10.27
CA HIS A 83 -6.10 -5.56 10.28
C HIS A 83 -5.80 -6.01 8.86
N ALA A 84 -4.54 -6.37 8.60
CA ALA A 84 -4.09 -6.76 7.28
C ALA A 84 -3.22 -8.02 7.28
N SER A 85 -3.26 -8.72 6.15
CA SER A 85 -2.25 -9.73 5.79
C SER A 85 -1.55 -9.34 4.49
N ILE A 86 -0.24 -9.51 4.45
CA ILE A 86 0.64 -9.11 3.35
C ILE A 86 1.37 -10.36 2.86
N PHE A 87 1.38 -10.52 1.53
CA PHE A 87 2.00 -11.65 0.87
C PHE A 87 2.82 -11.19 -0.33
N GLU A 88 3.81 -11.99 -0.71
CA GLU A 88 4.68 -11.75 -1.85
C GLU A 88 4.71 -12.97 -2.79
N TYR A 89 5.07 -12.73 -4.04
CA TYR A 89 5.31 -13.77 -5.03
C TYR A 89 6.37 -13.29 -6.02
N GLY A 90 7.26 -14.20 -6.41
CA GLY A 90 8.33 -13.91 -7.36
C GLY A 90 9.45 -13.07 -6.75
N THR A 91 10.45 -12.74 -7.57
CA THR A 91 11.64 -12.03 -7.13
C THR A 91 11.76 -10.68 -7.83
N HIS A 92 12.39 -9.74 -7.13
CA HIS A 92 12.80 -8.48 -7.75
C HIS A 92 13.98 -8.71 -8.70
N ASN A 93 14.01 -7.96 -9.81
CA ASN A 93 15.14 -8.00 -10.76
C ASN A 93 16.47 -7.56 -10.13
N THR A 94 16.41 -6.76 -9.08
CA THR A 94 17.58 -6.32 -8.32
C THR A 94 17.37 -6.50 -6.84
N MET A 95 18.46 -6.78 -6.11
CA MET A 95 18.47 -6.73 -4.65
C MET A 95 18.70 -5.30 -4.13
N ALA A 96 19.31 -4.40 -4.92
CA ALA A 96 19.51 -3.00 -4.57
C ALA A 96 18.18 -2.27 -4.27
N THR A 97 17.99 -1.84 -3.03
CA THR A 97 16.86 -1.01 -2.63
C THR A 97 17.09 0.39 -3.18
N ALA A 98 16.33 0.79 -4.21
CA ALA A 98 16.34 2.18 -4.64
C ALA A 98 15.78 3.06 -3.50
N LEU A 99 16.26 4.31 -3.40
CA LEU A 99 15.72 5.30 -2.45
C LEU A 99 14.20 5.31 -2.55
N THR A 100 13.56 4.96 -1.44
CA THR A 100 12.10 4.82 -1.39
C THR A 100 11.46 6.14 -1.78
N ARG A 101 10.51 6.11 -2.73
CA ARG A 101 9.64 7.27 -2.98
C ARG A 101 9.00 7.67 -1.65
N LYS A 102 8.88 8.97 -1.40
CA LYS A 102 8.31 9.54 -0.16
C LYS A 102 6.92 8.95 0.09
N LYS A 103 6.80 7.98 1.00
CA LYS A 103 5.53 7.36 1.41
C LYS A 103 4.92 8.20 2.54
N LEU A 104 3.59 8.23 2.64
CA LEU A 104 2.93 8.81 3.81
C LEU A 104 3.22 7.92 5.02
N THR A 105 3.64 8.53 6.13
CA THR A 105 3.77 7.82 7.41
C THR A 105 2.40 7.38 7.94
N SER A 106 2.35 6.42 8.86
CA SER A 106 1.09 5.98 9.48
C SER A 106 0.28 7.15 10.07
N THR A 107 0.95 8.09 10.76
CA THR A 107 0.33 9.31 11.30
C THR A 107 -0.25 10.22 10.21
N GLN A 108 0.48 10.37 9.09
CA GLN A 108 -0.02 11.15 7.95
C GLN A 108 -1.22 10.48 7.27
N LYS A 109 -1.21 9.14 7.17
CA LYS A 109 -2.34 8.36 6.64
C LYS A 109 -3.59 8.51 7.51
N ALA A 110 -3.46 8.35 8.82
CA ALA A 110 -4.56 8.54 9.76
C ALA A 110 -5.19 9.94 9.64
N TYR A 111 -4.34 10.98 9.55
CA TYR A 111 -4.82 12.35 9.33
C TYR A 111 -5.53 12.50 7.97
N CYS A 112 -5.02 11.88 6.91
CA CYS A 112 -5.69 11.92 5.62
C CYS A 112 -7.04 11.19 5.63
N ARG A 113 -7.16 10.06 6.35
CA ARG A 113 -8.43 9.34 6.55
C ARG A 113 -9.45 10.22 7.26
N GLU A 114 -9.07 10.83 8.38
CA GLU A 114 -9.91 11.79 9.12
C GLU A 114 -10.44 12.91 8.21
N LEU A 115 -9.57 13.52 7.40
CA LEU A 115 -9.99 14.58 6.48
C LEU A 115 -10.88 14.07 5.34
N ALA A 116 -10.66 12.84 4.86
CA ALA A 116 -11.49 12.21 3.85
C ALA A 116 -12.89 11.89 4.39
N ASP A 117 -12.99 11.44 5.65
CA ASP A 117 -14.26 11.20 6.35
C ASP A 117 -15.04 12.51 6.55
N ASN A 118 -14.33 13.63 6.72
CA ASN A 118 -14.89 14.98 6.69
C ASN A 118 -15.15 15.53 5.27
N HIS A 119 -15.17 14.64 4.26
CA HIS A 119 -15.46 14.95 2.86
C HIS A 119 -14.56 16.02 2.21
N LEU A 120 -13.34 16.18 2.71
CA LEU A 120 -12.39 17.11 2.11
C LEU A 120 -11.86 16.56 0.78
N ARG A 121 -11.79 17.45 -0.22
CA ARG A 121 -11.25 17.08 -1.53
C ARG A 121 -9.77 16.70 -1.41
N PRO A 122 -9.28 15.73 -2.20
CA PRO A 122 -7.89 15.24 -2.13
C PRO A 122 -6.81 16.34 -2.21
N MET A 123 -7.03 17.38 -3.02
CA MET A 123 -6.12 18.55 -3.06
C MET A 123 -6.09 19.31 -1.73
N ARG A 124 -7.24 19.48 -1.08
CA ARG A 124 -7.32 20.14 0.24
C ARG A 124 -6.62 19.31 1.31
N ILE A 125 -6.74 17.98 1.24
CA ILE A 125 -6.03 17.04 2.11
C ILE A 125 -4.52 17.18 1.94
N ARG A 126 -4.01 17.21 0.69
CA ARG A 126 -2.58 17.41 0.42
C ARG A 126 -2.04 18.74 0.97
N HIS A 127 -2.77 19.84 0.82
CA HIS A 127 -2.37 21.11 1.43
C HIS A 127 -2.45 21.10 2.96
N ALA A 128 -3.43 20.41 3.53
CA ALA A 128 -3.55 20.27 4.99
C ALA A 128 -2.40 19.45 5.57
N LEU A 129 -1.99 18.37 4.90
CA LEU A 129 -0.78 17.60 5.23
C LEU A 129 0.46 18.50 5.31
N SER A 130 0.69 19.30 4.28
CA SER A 130 1.85 20.19 4.19
C SER A 130 1.92 21.14 5.39
N ARG A 131 0.78 21.76 5.75
CA ARG A 131 0.69 22.66 6.91
C ARG A 131 0.85 21.94 8.24
N LYS A 132 0.23 20.78 8.44
CA LYS A 132 0.23 20.07 9.73
C LYS A 132 1.60 19.45 10.06
N PHE A 133 2.31 18.95 9.06
CA PHE A 133 3.59 18.24 9.25
C PHE A 133 4.81 19.05 8.77
N GLY A 134 4.62 20.32 8.38
CA GLY A 134 5.71 21.19 7.91
C GLY A 134 6.43 20.68 6.65
N THR A 135 5.82 19.76 5.91
CA THR A 135 6.42 19.13 4.72
C THR A 135 6.11 19.98 3.48
N PRO A 136 7.11 20.42 2.69
CA PRO A 136 6.86 21.12 1.43
C PRO A 136 5.94 20.32 0.49
N LEU A 137 5.13 21.00 -0.32
CA LEU A 137 4.19 20.31 -1.23
C LEU A 137 4.90 19.40 -2.24
N ASP A 138 6.08 19.82 -2.71
CA ASP A 138 6.92 19.03 -3.64
C ASP A 138 7.53 17.79 -2.98
N ASP A 139 7.59 17.79 -1.65
CA ASP A 139 8.02 16.67 -0.85
C ASP A 139 6.87 15.74 -0.45
N LEU A 140 5.63 16.12 -0.70
CA LEU A 140 4.48 15.25 -0.47
C LEU A 140 4.23 14.30 -1.64
N PRO A 141 3.82 13.05 -1.36
CA PRO A 141 3.43 12.12 -2.41
C PRO A 141 2.27 12.67 -3.26
N THR A 142 2.18 12.16 -4.48
CA THR A 142 1.21 12.62 -5.49
C THR A 142 -0.23 12.47 -5.01
N LEU A 143 -1.17 13.21 -5.63
CA LEU A 143 -2.60 13.09 -5.33
C LEU A 143 -3.13 11.66 -5.49
N LYS A 144 -2.62 10.92 -6.48
CA LYS A 144 -2.97 9.51 -6.67
C LYS A 144 -2.60 8.68 -5.46
N THR A 145 -1.43 8.94 -4.86
CA THR A 145 -1.00 8.27 -3.63
C THR A 145 -1.88 8.67 -2.45
N VAL A 146 -2.18 9.96 -2.27
CA VAL A 146 -3.09 10.47 -1.21
C VAL A 146 -4.49 9.87 -1.32
N GLN A 147 -4.95 9.53 -2.52
CA GLN A 147 -6.27 8.92 -2.73
C GLN A 147 -6.30 7.41 -2.50
N ASN A 148 -5.18 6.72 -2.69
CA ASN A 148 -5.17 5.26 -2.84
C ASN A 148 -4.30 4.51 -1.82
N PHE A 149 -3.72 5.20 -0.84
CA PHE A 149 -2.93 4.56 0.21
C PHE A 149 -3.75 3.62 1.11
#